data_AF-A0A240EJN4-F1
#
_entry.id   AF-A0A240EJN4-F1
#
_cell.length_a   1.000
_cell.length_b   1.000
_cell.length_c   1.000
_cell.angle_alpha   90.00
_cell.angle_beta   90.00
_cell.angle_gamma   90.00
#
_symmetry.space_group_name_H-M   'P 1'
#
loop_
_entity.id
_entity.type
_entity.pdbx_description
1 polymer ?
#
loop_
_entity_poly.entity_id
_entity_poly.type
_entity_poly.pdbx_seq_one_letter_code
_entity_poly.pdbx_strand_id
1 'polypeptide(L)'
;MLTVEYDLAGEDVAGLDQRSGPVGVLMFEGKISPLSFKYHDKRVVCWLTRNISKRHRLEVKLRKQSESDALTKIANRRHFFSTLSAITKSTTPHCLLLKKVNDTYGHLAGDKTLKEVVTRVKNIIRPGDTLARVGGEEFALLLPDIDEYAAFEIAERIRRAIADEPFHYEEHTFAITLSVGVTQARYQEKNNLIFIRADDALYIAKSPGRDLT
;
A
#
# COMPACT_ATOMS: atom_id res chain seq x y z
N MET A 1 -2.13 -6.85 -26.83
CA MET A 1 -0.66 -7.00 -26.68
C MET A 1 -0.44 -8.13 -25.68
N LEU A 2 0.17 -9.24 -26.11
CA LEU A 2 0.42 -10.40 -25.26
C LEU A 2 1.74 -10.17 -24.53
N THR A 3 1.71 -10.07 -23.21
CA THR A 3 2.91 -10.05 -22.36
C THR A 3 3.12 -11.46 -21.85
N VAL A 4 4.31 -12.02 -22.08
CA VAL A 4 4.73 -13.31 -21.53
C VAL A 4 5.98 -13.06 -20.72
N GLU A 5 5.93 -13.37 -19.43
CA GLU A 5 7.07 -13.31 -18.52
C GLU A 5 7.71 -14.71 -18.46
N TYR A 6 9.03 -14.78 -18.57
CA TYR A 6 9.80 -16.03 -18.51
C TYR A 6 11.10 -15.75 -17.76
N ASP A 7 11.39 -16.59 -16.76
CA ASP A 7 12.65 -16.56 -16.03
C ASP A 7 13.69 -17.39 -16.77
N LEU A 8 14.83 -16.77 -17.13
CA LEU A 8 15.95 -17.43 -17.77
C LEU A 8 17.18 -17.28 -16.87
N ALA A 9 17.68 -18.40 -16.33
CA ALA A 9 18.90 -18.43 -15.56
C ALA A 9 20.12 -18.61 -16.47
N GLY A 10 21.31 -18.23 -15.99
CA GLY A 10 22.55 -18.38 -16.76
C GLY A 10 22.88 -19.84 -17.11
N GLU A 11 22.35 -20.80 -16.34
CA GLU A 11 22.46 -22.24 -16.60
C GLU A 11 21.64 -22.72 -17.80
N ASP A 12 20.59 -21.99 -18.17
CA ASP A 12 19.71 -22.32 -19.29
C ASP A 12 20.31 -21.92 -20.66
N VAL A 13 21.48 -21.26 -20.68
CA VAL A 13 22.08 -20.71 -21.89
C VAL A 13 23.45 -21.34 -22.16
N ALA A 14 23.50 -22.15 -23.23
CA ALA A 14 24.72 -22.82 -23.65
C ALA A 14 25.86 -21.83 -23.97
N GLY A 15 27.03 -22.03 -23.35
CA GLY A 15 28.25 -21.26 -23.63
C GLY A 15 28.44 -19.98 -22.81
N LEU A 16 27.59 -19.70 -21.83
CA LEU A 16 27.77 -18.58 -20.91
C LEU A 16 28.72 -18.95 -19.76
N ASP A 17 29.76 -18.12 -19.55
CA ASP A 17 30.61 -18.23 -18.37
C ASP A 17 29.82 -17.75 -17.13
N GLN A 18 29.56 -18.68 -16.21
CA GLN A 18 28.79 -18.42 -14.99
C GLN A 18 29.44 -17.38 -14.07
N ARG A 19 30.74 -17.09 -14.26
CA ARG A 19 31.47 -16.06 -13.49
C ARG A 19 31.46 -14.69 -14.16
N SER A 20 31.02 -14.62 -15.42
CA SER A 20 31.05 -13.42 -16.25
C SER A 20 29.65 -13.08 -16.72
N GLY A 21 28.97 -12.18 -16.02
CA GLY A 21 27.64 -11.74 -16.39
C GLY A 21 27.10 -10.63 -15.47
N PRO A 22 26.04 -9.93 -15.90
CA PRO A 22 25.37 -8.93 -15.07
C PRO A 22 24.79 -9.58 -13.80
N VAL A 23 25.05 -8.97 -12.65
CA VAL A 23 24.57 -9.46 -11.34
C VAL A 23 23.13 -9.00 -11.10
N GLY A 24 22.27 -9.93 -10.71
CA GLY A 24 20.87 -9.69 -10.33
C GLY A 24 19.88 -9.76 -11.50
N VAL A 25 18.59 -9.54 -11.19
CA VAL A 25 17.50 -9.67 -12.17
C VAL A 25 17.62 -8.58 -13.25
N LEU A 26 17.58 -9.01 -14.50
CA LEU A 26 17.47 -8.16 -15.68
C LEU A 26 16.09 -8.33 -16.33
N MET A 27 15.54 -7.21 -16.79
CA MET A 27 14.27 -7.17 -17.51
C MET A 27 14.55 -6.88 -18.99
N PHE A 28 13.94 -7.67 -19.87
CA PHE A 28 14.02 -7.49 -21.32
C PHE A 28 12.63 -7.33 -21.91
N GLU A 29 12.51 -6.44 -22.90
CA GLU A 29 11.33 -6.32 -23.76
C GLU A 29 11.66 -7.00 -25.09
N GLY A 30 10.88 -8.02 -25.45
CA GLY A 30 11.00 -8.74 -26.70
C GLY A 30 9.90 -8.31 -27.68
N LYS A 31 10.29 -7.91 -28.90
CA LYS A 31 9.36 -7.75 -30.01
C LYS A 31 9.68 -8.76 -31.08
N ILE A 32 8.70 -9.63 -31.37
CA ILE A 32 8.79 -10.64 -32.42
C ILE A 32 7.90 -10.21 -33.57
N SER A 33 8.42 -10.26 -34.79
CA SER A 33 7.65 -9.91 -35.99
C SER A 33 7.99 -10.87 -37.14
N PRO A 34 7.01 -11.40 -37.87
CA PRO A 34 7.28 -12.27 -39.00
C PRO A 34 8.02 -11.50 -40.09
N LEU A 35 8.96 -12.16 -40.76
CA LEU A 35 9.59 -11.63 -41.96
C LEU A 35 8.81 -12.10 -43.19
N SER A 36 8.79 -11.27 -44.22
CA SER A 36 8.06 -11.54 -45.47
C SER A 36 8.70 -12.65 -46.31
N PHE A 37 9.91 -13.09 -45.97
CA PHE A 37 10.65 -14.13 -46.69
C PHE A 37 10.81 -15.40 -45.86
N LYS A 38 11.13 -16.49 -46.54
CA LYS A 38 11.48 -17.78 -45.93
C LYS A 38 13.00 -17.98 -45.93
N TYR A 39 13.51 -18.75 -44.97
CA TYR A 39 14.90 -19.21 -44.93
C TYR A 39 14.91 -20.74 -44.89
N HIS A 40 15.58 -21.40 -45.84
CA HIS A 40 15.52 -22.87 -46.04
C HIS A 40 14.09 -23.42 -46.02
N ASP A 41 13.19 -22.76 -46.76
CA ASP A 41 11.75 -23.04 -46.85
C ASP A 41 10.96 -23.00 -45.53
N LYS A 42 11.57 -22.49 -44.46
CA LYS A 42 10.91 -22.28 -43.16
C LYS A 42 10.51 -20.82 -42.97
N ARG A 43 9.37 -20.59 -42.30
CA ARG A 43 8.97 -19.24 -41.88
C ARG A 43 9.94 -18.73 -40.82
N VAL A 44 10.37 -17.49 -40.97
CA VAL A 44 11.29 -16.85 -40.04
C VAL A 44 10.67 -15.61 -39.42
N VAL A 45 11.15 -15.26 -38.22
CA VAL A 45 10.76 -14.08 -37.48
C VAL A 45 12.01 -13.26 -37.15
N CYS A 46 11.85 -11.94 -37.07
CA CYS A 46 12.82 -11.07 -36.42
C CYS A 46 12.47 -11.00 -34.93
N TRP A 47 13.45 -11.25 -34.07
CA TRP A 47 13.36 -11.03 -32.64
C TRP A 47 14.28 -9.88 -32.25
N LEU A 48 13.69 -8.79 -31.78
CA LEU A 48 14.40 -7.67 -31.16
C LEU A 48 14.26 -7.77 -29.64
N THR A 49 15.38 -7.83 -28.93
CA THR A 49 15.42 -7.78 -27.46
C THR A 49 16.03 -6.45 -27.00
N ARG A 50 15.38 -5.76 -26.07
CA ARG A 50 15.93 -4.56 -25.45
C ARG A 50 16.03 -4.74 -23.95
N ASN A 51 17.20 -4.52 -23.36
CA ASN A 51 17.33 -4.45 -21.91
C ASN A 51 16.59 -3.20 -21.40
N ILE A 52 15.53 -3.43 -20.63
CA ILE A 52 14.69 -2.38 -20.03
C ILE A 52 14.91 -2.26 -18.53
N SER A 53 15.92 -2.93 -17.96
CA SER A 53 16.16 -2.98 -16.51
C SER A 53 16.24 -1.60 -15.87
N LYS A 54 16.96 -0.65 -16.49
CA LYS A 54 17.07 0.73 -15.97
C LYS A 54 15.72 1.46 -16.03
N ARG A 55 14.97 1.31 -17.13
CA ARG A 55 13.64 1.91 -17.31
C ARG A 55 12.66 1.36 -16.28
N HIS A 56 12.60 0.04 -16.15
CA HIS A 56 11.74 -0.67 -15.21
C HIS A 56 12.09 -0.30 -13.75
N ARG A 57 13.38 -0.28 -13.37
CA ARG A 57 13.79 0.16 -12.02
C ARG A 57 13.38 1.60 -11.74
N LEU A 58 13.51 2.49 -12.72
CA LEU A 58 13.07 3.88 -12.60
C LEU A 58 11.54 3.97 -12.47
N GLU A 59 10.80 3.22 -13.27
CA GLU A 59 9.34 3.15 -13.24
C GLU A 59 8.83 2.64 -11.88
N VAL A 60 9.38 1.54 -11.37
CA VAL A 60 9.07 1.03 -10.03
C VAL A 60 9.40 2.07 -8.96
N LYS A 61 10.55 2.75 -9.06
CA LYS A 61 10.93 3.80 -8.11
C LYS A 61 9.99 5.00 -8.16
N LEU A 62 9.65 5.47 -9.35
CA LEU A 62 8.69 6.55 -9.59
C LEU A 62 7.30 6.17 -9.06
N ARG A 63 6.88 4.92 -9.30
CA ARG A 63 5.63 4.38 -8.77
C ARG A 63 5.63 4.38 -7.25
N LYS A 64 6.65 3.81 -6.60
CA LYS A 64 6.80 3.86 -5.13
C LYS A 64 6.79 5.28 -4.58
N GLN A 65 7.50 6.22 -5.23
CA GLN A 65 7.50 7.64 -4.82
C GLN A 65 6.15 8.31 -5.03
N SER A 66 5.40 7.92 -6.07
CA SER A 66 4.06 8.44 -6.37
C SER A 66 2.96 7.81 -5.52
N GLU A 67 3.21 6.65 -4.93
CA GLU A 67 2.24 5.85 -4.18
C GLU A 67 2.44 5.89 -2.66
N SER A 68 3.53 6.52 -2.18
CA SER A 68 3.81 6.65 -0.75
C SER A 68 3.60 8.08 -0.23
N ASP A 69 3.26 8.21 1.04
CA ASP A 69 3.26 9.48 1.76
C ASP A 69 4.70 9.94 2.03
N ALA A 70 4.99 11.22 1.75
CA ALA A 70 6.34 11.75 1.82
C ALA A 70 6.90 11.75 3.25
N LEU A 71 6.05 11.95 4.26
CA LEU A 71 6.44 12.05 5.66
C LEU A 71 6.56 10.68 6.33
N THR A 72 5.51 9.87 6.21
CA THR A 72 5.33 8.63 6.98
C THR A 72 5.75 7.36 6.22
N LYS A 73 6.00 7.47 4.90
CA LYS A 73 6.44 6.38 4.01
C LYS A 73 5.46 5.19 3.89
N ILE A 74 4.25 5.30 4.44
CA ILE A 74 3.15 4.37 4.15
C ILE A 74 2.46 4.76 2.85
N ALA A 75 1.44 3.99 2.42
CA ALA A 75 0.69 4.32 1.23
C ALA A 75 0.08 5.74 1.33
N ASN A 76 -0.01 6.44 0.21
CA ASN A 76 -0.76 7.68 0.14
C ASN A 76 -2.20 7.44 -0.29
N ARG A 77 -3.00 8.52 -0.25
CA ARG A 77 -4.39 8.55 -0.70
C ARG A 77 -4.61 7.88 -2.05
N ARG A 78 -3.75 8.16 -3.04
CA ARG A 78 -3.88 7.60 -4.40
C ARG A 78 -3.72 6.09 -4.41
N HIS A 79 -2.67 5.58 -3.75
CA HIS A 79 -2.41 4.14 -3.68
C HIS A 79 -3.51 3.41 -2.92
N PHE A 80 -4.00 3.96 -1.82
CA PHE A 80 -5.11 3.40 -1.05
C PHE A 80 -6.35 3.19 -1.93
N PHE A 81 -6.81 4.24 -2.61
CA PHE A 81 -8.00 4.15 -3.45
C PHE A 81 -7.81 3.25 -4.67
N SER A 82 -6.61 3.21 -5.25
CA SER A 82 -6.30 2.26 -6.32
C SER A 82 -6.40 0.81 -5.85
N THR A 83 -5.90 0.53 -4.63
CA THR A 83 -5.91 -0.81 -4.01
C THR A 83 -7.33 -1.21 -3.63
N LEU A 84 -8.09 -0.31 -3.00
CA LEU A 84 -9.49 -0.54 -2.64
C LEU A 84 -10.32 -0.88 -3.89
N SER A 85 -10.21 -0.09 -4.97
CA SER A 85 -10.90 -0.36 -6.24
C SER A 85 -10.52 -1.67 -6.91
N ALA A 86 -9.30 -2.16 -6.69
CA ALA A 86 -8.84 -3.43 -7.25
C ALA A 86 -9.44 -4.60 -6.47
N ILE A 87 -9.41 -4.52 -5.14
CA ILE A 87 -9.86 -5.59 -4.24
C ILE A 87 -11.39 -5.72 -4.22
N THR A 88 -12.14 -4.60 -4.29
CA THR A 88 -13.62 -4.65 -4.30
C THR A 88 -14.24 -5.29 -5.55
N LYS A 89 -13.42 -5.58 -6.57
CA LYS A 89 -13.83 -6.35 -7.75
C LYS A 89 -13.82 -7.86 -7.51
N SER A 90 -13.09 -8.33 -6.51
CA SER A 90 -12.89 -9.75 -6.23
C SER A 90 -13.40 -10.18 -4.85
N THR A 91 -13.34 -9.28 -3.86
CA THR A 91 -13.71 -9.56 -2.47
C THR A 91 -14.43 -8.36 -1.84
N THR A 92 -14.88 -8.52 -0.59
CA THR A 92 -15.55 -7.48 0.21
C THR A 92 -14.68 -7.12 1.43
N PRO A 93 -13.64 -6.30 1.26
CA PRO A 93 -12.69 -6.01 2.34
C PRO A 93 -13.29 -5.10 3.41
N HIS A 94 -12.73 -5.12 4.62
CA HIS A 94 -13.05 -4.14 5.66
C HIS A 94 -12.16 -2.92 5.54
N CYS A 95 -12.74 -1.74 5.72
CA CYS A 95 -12.08 -0.44 5.66
C CYS A 95 -12.24 0.26 7.02
N LEU A 96 -11.11 0.63 7.62
CA LEU A 96 -11.05 1.40 8.85
C LEU A 96 -10.58 2.80 8.53
N LEU A 97 -11.34 3.81 8.93
CA LEU A 97 -10.94 5.21 8.89
C LEU A 97 -10.50 5.64 10.28
N LEU A 98 -9.25 6.07 10.37
CA LEU A 98 -8.56 6.39 11.60
C LEU A 98 -8.32 7.90 11.62
N LYS A 99 -8.94 8.63 12.54
CA LYS A 99 -8.69 10.07 12.67
C LYS A 99 -8.12 10.36 14.04
N LYS A 100 -6.90 10.87 14.03
CA LYS A 100 -6.25 11.36 15.24
C LYS A 100 -7.10 12.49 15.85
N VAL A 101 -7.21 12.47 17.18
CA VAL A 101 -7.83 13.54 17.95
C VAL A 101 -6.75 14.07 18.87
N ASN A 102 -6.26 15.29 18.66
CA ASN A 102 -5.34 15.89 19.61
C ASN A 102 -5.45 17.42 19.59
N ASP A 103 -5.85 18.00 20.72
CA ASP A 103 -6.19 19.44 20.85
C ASP A 103 -5.35 20.20 21.90
N THR A 104 -4.32 19.59 22.50
CA THR A 104 -3.66 20.21 23.68
C THR A 104 -2.32 20.89 23.41
N TYR A 105 -1.48 20.41 22.47
CA TYR A 105 -0.12 20.97 22.25
C TYR A 105 0.26 21.06 20.77
N GLY A 106 -0.65 21.67 19.99
CA GLY A 106 -0.58 21.81 18.54
C GLY A 106 0.81 22.12 17.96
N HIS A 107 1.09 21.47 16.82
CA HIS A 107 2.17 21.72 15.86
C HIS A 107 3.63 21.39 16.23
N LEU A 108 4.09 21.53 17.48
CA LEU A 108 5.53 21.37 17.78
C LEU A 108 6.10 19.96 17.49
N ALA A 109 5.27 18.91 17.65
CA ALA A 109 5.67 17.51 17.44
C ALA A 109 4.80 16.77 16.40
N GLY A 110 4.06 17.50 15.55
CA GLY A 110 3.05 16.92 14.65
C GLY A 110 3.58 15.80 13.77
N ASP A 111 4.71 16.03 13.11
CA ASP A 111 5.34 15.06 12.20
C ASP A 111 5.82 13.79 12.91
N LYS A 112 6.36 13.93 14.12
CA LYS A 112 6.83 12.81 14.94
C LYS A 112 5.66 12.00 15.47
N THR A 113 4.60 12.68 15.88
CA THR A 113 3.34 12.05 16.31
C THR A 113 2.74 11.19 15.18
N LEU A 114 2.71 11.70 13.94
CA LEU A 114 2.21 10.96 12.80
C LEU A 114 3.06 9.72 12.49
N LYS A 115 4.39 9.83 12.61
CA LYS A 115 5.31 8.69 12.46
C LYS A 115 5.11 7.65 13.55
N GLU A 116 4.87 8.08 14.79
CA GLU A 116 4.61 7.17 15.90
C GLU A 116 3.34 6.37 15.71
N VAL A 117 2.24 7.05 15.35
CA VAL A 117 0.97 6.37 15.04
C VAL A 117 1.19 5.29 13.99
N VAL A 118 1.97 5.59 12.95
CA VAL A 118 2.33 4.61 11.92
C VAL A 118 3.15 3.45 12.46
N THR A 119 4.14 3.69 13.33
CA THR A 119 4.93 2.63 13.96
C THR A 119 4.04 1.70 14.77
N ARG A 120 3.20 2.25 15.65
CA ARG A 120 2.32 1.47 16.53
C ARG A 120 1.30 0.65 15.74
N VAL A 121 0.68 1.24 14.72
CA VAL A 121 -0.26 0.52 13.84
C VAL A 121 0.45 -0.59 13.07
N LYS A 122 1.68 -0.35 12.56
CA LYS A 122 2.47 -1.38 11.85
C LYS A 122 2.81 -2.59 12.71
N ASN A 123 2.93 -2.43 14.02
CA ASN A 123 3.18 -3.54 14.94
C ASN A 123 1.94 -4.41 15.19
N ILE A 124 0.75 -3.95 14.78
CA ILE A 124 -0.52 -4.63 15.00
C ILE A 124 -1.00 -5.33 13.72
N ILE A 125 -0.83 -4.67 12.58
CA ILE A 125 -1.34 -5.16 11.29
C ILE A 125 -0.42 -6.24 10.68
N ARG A 126 -0.99 -7.10 9.84
CA ARG A 126 -0.26 -8.21 9.20
C ARG A 126 0.28 -7.83 7.81
N PRO A 127 1.25 -8.59 7.26
CA PRO A 127 1.58 -8.50 5.84
C PRO A 127 0.33 -8.72 4.98
N GLY A 128 0.07 -7.82 4.04
CA GLY A 128 -1.13 -7.83 3.18
C GLY A 128 -2.14 -6.74 3.53
N ASP A 129 -2.14 -6.23 4.76
CA ASP A 129 -2.96 -5.08 5.14
C ASP A 129 -2.36 -3.80 4.55
N THR A 130 -3.21 -2.86 4.13
CA THR A 130 -2.75 -1.59 3.54
C THR A 130 -3.06 -0.42 4.46
N LEU A 131 -2.04 0.06 5.18
CA LEU A 131 -2.09 1.31 5.93
C LEU A 131 -1.73 2.49 5.01
N ALA A 132 -2.56 3.53 5.02
CA ALA A 132 -2.36 4.73 4.21
C ALA A 132 -2.64 6.03 4.98
N ARG A 133 -1.96 7.11 4.61
CA ARG A 133 -2.30 8.48 5.02
C ARG A 133 -3.14 9.13 3.91
N VAL A 134 -4.39 9.44 4.24
CA VAL A 134 -5.42 9.91 3.29
C VAL A 134 -5.69 11.41 3.40
N GLY A 135 -5.31 12.00 4.54
CA GLY A 135 -5.44 13.42 4.85
C GLY A 135 -4.39 13.87 5.87
N GLY A 136 -4.43 15.13 6.29
CA GLY A 136 -3.43 15.72 7.19
C GLY A 136 -3.14 14.86 8.42
N GLU A 137 -4.17 14.54 9.21
CA GLU A 137 -4.06 13.65 10.37
C GLU A 137 -4.96 12.41 10.26
N GLU A 138 -5.34 12.09 9.02
CA GLU A 138 -6.29 11.01 8.71
C GLU A 138 -5.54 9.86 8.06
N PHE A 139 -5.72 8.68 8.66
CA PHE A 139 -5.20 7.42 8.18
C PHE A 139 -6.36 6.51 7.75
N ALA A 140 -6.11 5.62 6.82
CA ALA A 140 -7.04 4.59 6.43
C ALA A 140 -6.32 3.24 6.41
N LEU A 141 -6.99 2.21 6.88
CA LEU A 141 -6.47 0.85 6.92
C LEU A 141 -7.43 -0.06 6.15
N LEU A 142 -6.87 -0.79 5.19
CA LEU A 142 -7.60 -1.79 4.42
C LEU A 142 -7.23 -3.18 4.92
N LEU A 143 -8.24 -3.94 5.33
CA LEU A 143 -8.11 -5.28 5.88
C LEU A 143 -8.81 -6.28 4.95
N PRO A 144 -8.07 -6.92 4.03
CA PRO A 144 -8.62 -7.97 3.18
C PRO A 144 -8.87 -9.25 3.97
N ASP A 145 -9.87 -10.02 3.55
CA ASP A 145 -10.10 -11.40 3.98
C ASP A 145 -10.18 -11.61 5.50
N ILE A 146 -10.97 -10.75 6.15
CA ILE A 146 -11.37 -10.89 7.56
C ILE A 146 -12.86 -10.62 7.71
N ASP A 147 -13.46 -11.14 8.78
CA ASP A 147 -14.84 -10.83 9.17
C ASP A 147 -14.94 -9.51 9.97
N GLU A 148 -16.18 -9.10 10.23
CA GLU A 148 -16.48 -7.84 10.92
C GLU A 148 -15.98 -7.83 12.37
N TYR A 149 -16.04 -8.97 13.07
CA TYR A 149 -15.58 -9.10 14.45
C TYR A 149 -14.07 -8.90 14.54
N ALA A 150 -13.30 -9.57 13.68
CA ALA A 150 -11.86 -9.40 13.59
C ALA A 150 -11.46 -7.97 13.19
N ALA A 151 -12.23 -7.33 12.30
CA ALA A 151 -12.00 -5.93 11.91
C ALA A 151 -12.17 -4.99 13.12
N PHE A 152 -13.21 -5.21 13.92
CA PHE A 152 -13.46 -4.45 15.15
C PHE A 152 -12.39 -4.71 16.22
N GLU A 153 -11.95 -5.95 16.42
CA GLU A 153 -10.86 -6.26 17.35
C GLU A 153 -9.55 -5.58 16.96
N ILE A 154 -9.22 -5.53 15.67
CA ILE A 154 -8.05 -4.80 15.16
C ILE A 154 -8.19 -3.30 15.43
N ALA A 155 -9.38 -2.73 15.18
CA ALA A 155 -9.66 -1.32 15.47
C ALA A 155 -9.45 -0.99 16.95
N GLU A 156 -10.02 -1.78 17.87
CA GLU A 156 -9.86 -1.59 19.31
C GLU A 156 -8.40 -1.77 19.76
N ARG A 157 -7.68 -2.74 19.21
CA ARG A 157 -6.25 -2.94 19.49
C ARG A 157 -5.43 -1.73 19.05
N ILE A 158 -5.70 -1.19 17.87
CA ILE A 158 -5.05 0.03 17.37
C ILE A 158 -5.34 1.19 18.32
N ARG A 159 -6.62 1.40 18.64
CA ARG A 159 -7.05 2.48 19.52
C ARG A 159 -6.32 2.45 20.86
N ARG A 160 -6.31 1.29 21.53
CA ARG A 160 -5.62 1.08 22.81
C ARG A 160 -4.10 1.26 22.71
N ALA A 161 -3.45 0.72 21.67
CA ALA A 161 -2.01 0.90 21.50
C ALA A 161 -1.62 2.38 21.31
N ILE A 162 -2.49 3.20 20.72
CA ILE A 162 -2.26 4.64 20.63
C ILE A 162 -2.49 5.32 21.99
N ALA A 163 -3.57 4.98 22.69
CA ALA A 163 -3.98 5.65 23.93
C ALA A 163 -3.15 5.26 25.17
N ASP A 164 -2.81 3.97 25.32
CA ASP A 164 -2.24 3.41 26.54
C ASP A 164 -0.73 3.67 26.68
N GLU A 165 -0.04 3.91 25.56
CA GLU A 165 1.40 4.16 25.56
C GLU A 165 1.67 5.67 25.42
N PRO A 166 2.27 6.33 26.43
CA PRO A 166 2.59 7.74 26.36
C PRO A 166 3.53 8.05 25.19
N PHE A 167 3.40 9.24 24.61
CA PHE A 167 4.32 9.72 23.61
C PHE A 167 5.32 10.69 24.21
N HIS A 168 6.60 10.40 24.00
CA HIS A 168 7.71 11.19 24.51
C HIS A 168 8.35 12.00 23.36
N TYR A 169 8.46 13.31 23.56
CA TYR A 169 9.14 14.21 22.63
C TYR A 169 9.90 15.29 23.40
N GLU A 170 11.22 15.28 23.25
CA GLU A 170 12.14 16.13 24.03
C GLU A 170 11.89 15.93 25.54
N GLU A 171 11.58 16.99 26.28
CA GLU A 171 11.28 16.91 27.72
C GLU A 171 9.78 16.74 28.03
N HIS A 172 8.94 16.58 26.99
CA HIS A 172 7.50 16.52 27.13
C HIS A 172 6.97 15.09 26.97
N THR A 173 5.98 14.74 27.78
CA THR A 173 5.21 13.50 27.66
C THR A 173 3.74 13.85 27.49
N PHE A 174 3.09 13.26 26.49
CA PHE A 174 1.69 13.49 26.23
C PHE A 174 0.95 12.24 25.77
N ALA A 175 -0.36 12.23 26.04
CA ALA A 175 -1.26 11.22 25.51
C ALA A 175 -1.62 11.57 24.05
N ILE A 176 -1.77 10.55 23.23
CA ILE A 176 -2.34 10.65 21.89
C ILE A 176 -3.60 9.80 21.91
N THR A 177 -4.70 10.30 21.35
CA THR A 177 -5.90 9.49 21.15
C THR A 177 -6.27 9.45 19.68
N LEU A 178 -7.06 8.44 19.33
CA LEU A 178 -7.49 8.21 17.96
C LEU A 178 -8.93 7.71 17.99
N SER A 179 -9.78 8.30 17.16
CA SER A 179 -11.12 7.75 16.90
C SER A 179 -11.05 6.87 15.66
N VAL A 180 -11.74 5.73 15.71
CA VAL A 180 -11.77 4.76 14.61
C VAL A 180 -13.21 4.65 14.10
N GLY A 181 -13.41 4.73 12.79
CA GLY A 181 -14.65 4.35 12.12
C GLY A 181 -14.43 3.07 11.34
N VAL A 182 -15.26 2.06 11.54
CA VAL A 182 -15.16 0.76 10.85
C VAL A 182 -16.31 0.62 9.85
N THR A 183 -16.01 0.18 8.62
CA THR A 183 -17.04 -0.18 7.64
C THR A 183 -16.60 -1.33 6.76
N GLN A 184 -17.54 -2.17 6.33
CA GLN A 184 -17.27 -3.19 5.32
C GLN A 184 -17.55 -2.64 3.92
N ALA A 185 -16.66 -2.85 2.96
CA ALA A 185 -16.91 -2.54 1.56
C ALA A 185 -17.85 -3.57 0.92
N ARG A 186 -18.74 -3.12 0.05
CA ARG A 186 -19.62 -4.00 -0.73
C ARG A 186 -19.01 -4.32 -2.08
N TYR A 187 -19.47 -5.41 -2.69
CA TYR A 187 -19.01 -5.84 -4.02
C TYR A 187 -19.21 -4.74 -5.05
N GLN A 188 -18.16 -4.40 -5.79
CA GLN A 188 -18.12 -3.32 -6.81
C GLN A 188 -18.58 -1.94 -6.30
N GLU A 189 -18.52 -1.71 -4.99
CA GLU A 189 -18.90 -0.44 -4.44
C GLU A 189 -17.91 0.67 -4.79
N LYS A 190 -18.44 1.86 -5.07
CA LYS A 190 -17.61 3.03 -5.34
C LYS A 190 -16.90 3.49 -4.07
N ASN A 191 -15.60 3.78 -4.19
CA ASN A 191 -14.75 4.21 -3.09
C ASN A 191 -15.32 5.36 -2.25
N ASN A 192 -16.00 6.33 -2.89
CA ASN A 192 -16.58 7.48 -2.18
C ASN A 192 -17.70 7.05 -1.21
N LEU A 193 -18.52 6.06 -1.56
CA LEU A 193 -19.59 5.57 -0.70
C LEU A 193 -19.04 4.81 0.51
N ILE A 194 -18.00 3.99 0.30
CA ILE A 194 -17.28 3.30 1.37
C ILE A 194 -16.72 4.33 2.36
N PHE A 195 -16.05 5.37 1.83
CA PHE A 195 -15.45 6.41 2.66
C PHE A 195 -16.49 7.24 3.43
N ILE A 196 -17.64 7.55 2.81
CA ILE A 196 -18.74 8.25 3.50
C ILE A 196 -19.22 7.44 4.70
N ARG A 197 -19.47 6.13 4.54
CA ARG A 197 -19.88 5.28 5.68
C ARG A 197 -18.80 5.19 6.77
N ALA A 198 -17.53 5.13 6.38
CA ALA A 198 -16.43 5.10 7.34
C ALA A 198 -16.33 6.42 8.11
N ASP A 199 -16.57 7.55 7.46
CA ASP A 199 -16.60 8.88 8.07
C ASP A 199 -17.82 9.07 8.98
N ASP A 200 -18.99 8.55 8.58
CA ASP A 200 -20.19 8.54 9.43
C ASP A 200 -19.95 7.73 10.72
N ALA A 201 -19.34 6.54 10.61
CA ALA A 201 -18.96 5.73 11.77
C ALA A 201 -17.94 6.46 12.66
N LEU A 202 -16.95 7.10 12.05
CA LEU A 202 -15.96 7.89 12.74
C LEU A 202 -16.57 9.12 13.45
N TYR A 203 -17.57 9.76 12.84
CA TYR A 203 -18.28 10.89 13.42
C TYR A 203 -19.02 10.47 14.70
N ILE A 204 -19.65 9.29 14.70
CA ILE A 204 -20.28 8.71 15.90
C ILE A 204 -19.22 8.50 16.99
N ALA A 205 -18.05 7.97 16.63
CA ALA A 205 -16.91 7.76 17.54
C ALA A 205 -16.29 9.06 18.08
N LYS A 206 -16.63 10.24 17.52
CA LYS A 206 -16.10 11.56 17.89
C LYS A 206 -16.99 12.40 18.82
N SER A 207 -18.07 11.84 19.35
CA SER A 207 -18.97 12.55 20.29
C SER A 207 -18.20 13.13 21.51
N PRO A 208 -18.64 14.26 22.10
CA PRO A 208 -17.79 15.10 22.95
C PRO A 208 -17.16 14.33 24.12
N GLY A 209 -15.83 14.14 24.03
CA GLY A 209 -14.99 13.68 25.13
C GLY A 209 -14.39 12.27 25.04
N ARG A 210 -14.42 11.52 23.92
CA ARG A 210 -13.90 10.13 23.96
C ARG A 210 -13.13 9.56 22.76
N ASP A 211 -12.21 8.70 23.18
CA ASP A 211 -11.39 7.67 22.54
C ASP A 211 -12.25 6.38 22.36
N LEU A 212 -12.95 6.26 21.23
CA LEU A 212 -13.92 5.19 20.94
C LEU A 212 -13.73 4.61 19.52
N THR A 213 -14.19 3.36 19.35
CA THR A 213 -14.37 2.65 18.08
C THR A 213 -15.85 2.52 17.76
#